data_AF-A0AAE0CKZ5-F1
#
_entry.id   AF-A0AAE0CKZ5-F1
#
_cell.length_a   1.000
_cell.length_b   1.000
_cell.length_c   1.000
_cell.angle_alpha   90.00
_cell.angle_beta   90.00
_cell.angle_gamma   90.00
#
_symmetry.space_group_name_H-M   'P 1'
#
loop_
_entity.id
_entity.type
_entity.pdbx_description
1 polymer ?
#
loop_
_entity_poly.entity_id
_entity_poly.type
_entity_poly.pdbx_seq_one_letter_code
_entity_poly.pdbx_strand_id
1 'polypeptide(L)'
;MMMTTDHHHQVVQNNEVPAVGYRFDPTDKELIVDYLFNKVHGNPLPSTTAVKECDVYGDSREWKGLFEALQEDTLYFFTRLKKKTENGKRIDRVTNSGTWKGQIKKMKRGKNGRAATDYNDDDEDN
;
A
#
# COMPACT_ATOMS: atom_id res chain seq x y z
N MET A 1 -8.79 49.77 18.22
CA MET A 1 -9.49 48.46 18.23
C MET A 1 -9.79 48.18 16.76
N MET A 2 -9.13 47.25 16.09
CA MET A 2 -9.14 45.82 16.33
C MET A 2 -7.79 45.19 15.92
N MET A 3 -7.22 44.35 16.78
CA MET A 3 -6.15 43.42 16.41
C MET A 3 -6.85 42.17 15.89
N THR A 4 -6.81 41.90 14.59
CA THR A 4 -7.26 40.60 14.06
C THR A 4 -6.06 39.68 14.05
N THR A 5 -5.86 38.94 15.13
CA THR A 5 -4.84 37.89 15.20
C THR A 5 -5.35 36.66 14.47
N ASP A 6 -4.97 36.56 13.19
CA ASP A 6 -5.15 35.35 12.39
C ASP A 6 -4.28 34.24 12.98
N HIS A 7 -4.92 33.31 13.70
CA HIS A 7 -4.24 32.16 14.30
C HIS A 7 -3.99 31.13 13.20
N HIS A 8 -2.86 31.29 12.51
CA HIS A 8 -2.32 30.29 11.61
C HIS A 8 -2.08 29.00 12.41
N HIS A 9 -2.93 28.01 12.18
CA HIS A 9 -2.87 26.70 12.81
C HIS A 9 -1.62 25.97 12.28
N GLN A 10 -0.49 26.15 12.97
CA GLN A 10 0.69 25.34 12.74
C GLN A 10 0.35 23.91 13.17
N VAL A 11 0.12 23.05 12.18
CA VAL A 11 0.11 21.61 12.36
C VAL A 11 1.53 21.25 12.79
N VAL A 12 1.73 21.05 14.09
CA VAL A 12 3.00 20.57 14.64
C VAL A 12 3.19 19.19 14.05
N GLN A 13 4.09 19.09 13.06
CA GLN A 13 4.55 17.79 12.58
C GLN A 13 5.38 17.20 13.70
N ASN A 14 4.75 16.37 14.53
CA ASN A 14 5.43 15.56 15.55
C ASN A 14 6.33 14.56 14.84
N ASN A 15 7.51 15.01 14.44
CA ASN A 15 8.56 14.20 13.86
C ASN A 15 9.41 13.61 15.01
N GLU A 16 8.77 12.84 15.90
CA GLU A 16 9.47 12.13 16.96
C GLU A 16 10.39 11.09 16.33
N VAL A 17 11.69 11.21 16.57
CA VAL A 17 12.67 10.19 16.19
C VAL A 17 12.31 8.94 16.99
N PRO A 18 11.94 7.82 16.35
CA PRO A 18 11.56 6.62 17.06
C PRO A 18 12.72 6.15 17.95
N ALA A 19 12.39 5.71 19.17
CA ALA A 19 13.38 5.14 20.07
C ALA A 19 14.13 3.98 19.39
N VAL A 20 15.39 3.78 19.75
CA VAL A 20 16.21 2.67 19.23
C VAL A 20 15.48 1.36 19.49
N GLY A 21 15.17 0.61 18.43
CA GLY A 21 14.44 -0.66 18.48
C GLY A 21 12.95 -0.57 18.14
N TYR A 22 12.38 0.63 17.94
CA TYR A 22 11.04 0.77 17.39
C TYR A 22 11.03 0.34 15.92
N ARG A 23 10.12 -0.58 15.56
CA ARG A 23 9.90 -1.02 14.17
C ARG A 23 8.46 -0.72 13.77
N PHE A 24 8.28 -0.42 12.49
CA PHE A 24 6.96 -0.25 11.92
C PHE A 24 6.31 -1.62 11.70
N ASP A 25 5.42 -2.00 12.61
CA ASP A 25 4.69 -3.27 12.60
C ASP A 25 3.18 -3.02 12.72
N PRO A 26 2.54 -2.47 11.67
CA PRO A 26 1.13 -2.09 11.72
C PRO A 26 0.21 -3.30 11.58
N THR A 27 -0.97 -3.22 12.18
CA THR A 27 -2.09 -4.12 11.90
C THR A 27 -2.73 -3.83 10.55
N ASP A 28 -3.43 -4.82 9.97
CA ASP A 28 -4.22 -4.63 8.73
C ASP A 28 -5.17 -3.43 8.82
N LYS A 29 -5.76 -3.23 10.00
CA LYS A 29 -6.69 -2.10 10.24
C LYS A 29 -5.95 -0.77 10.16
N GLU A 30 -4.79 -0.64 10.79
CA GLU A 30 -3.99 0.60 10.76
C GLU A 30 -3.50 0.90 9.35
N LEU A 31 -3.05 -0.12 8.60
CA LEU A 31 -2.69 0.04 7.19
C LEU A 31 -3.83 0.61 6.34
N ILE A 32 -5.05 0.12 6.56
CA ILE A 32 -6.22 0.54 5.78
C ILE A 32 -6.72 1.92 6.24
N VAL A 33 -6.99 2.07 7.54
CA VAL A 33 -7.71 3.23 8.09
C VAL A 33 -6.79 4.42 8.28
N ASP A 34 -5.61 4.19 8.87
CA ASP A 34 -4.75 5.30 9.28
C ASP A 34 -3.75 5.70 8.18
N TYR A 35 -3.40 4.77 7.29
CA TYR A 35 -2.47 5.03 6.19
C TYR A 35 -3.17 5.18 4.84
N LEU A 36 -3.80 4.13 4.32
CA LEU A 36 -4.32 4.14 2.95
C LEU A 36 -5.49 5.11 2.77
N PHE A 37 -6.49 5.06 3.67
CA PHE A 37 -7.63 5.97 3.63
C PHE A 37 -7.16 7.43 3.74
N ASN A 38 -6.31 7.74 4.73
CA ASN A 38 -5.77 9.09 4.88
C ASN A 38 -4.97 9.55 3.65
N LYS A 39 -4.15 8.68 3.05
CA LYS A 39 -3.42 8.98 1.82
C LYS A 39 -4.34 9.36 0.66
N VAL A 40 -5.43 8.61 0.46
CA VAL A 40 -6.38 8.85 -0.64
C VAL A 40 -7.20 10.12 -0.42
N HIS A 41 -7.54 10.43 0.84
CA HIS A 41 -8.31 11.61 1.21
C HIS A 41 -7.46 12.88 1.44
N GLY A 42 -6.13 12.78 1.36
CA GLY A 42 -5.23 13.91 1.62
C GLY A 42 -5.15 14.30 3.09
N ASN A 43 -5.54 13.41 4.00
CA ASN A 43 -5.40 13.64 5.44
C ASN A 43 -3.94 13.44 5.88
N PRO A 44 -3.53 14.03 7.02
CA PRO A 44 -2.23 13.77 7.61
C PRO A 44 -2.01 12.27 7.88
N LEU A 45 -0.81 11.78 7.57
CA LEU A 45 -0.40 10.40 7.87
C LEU A 45 0.21 10.33 9.28
N PRO A 46 0.03 9.20 10.02
CA PRO A 46 0.67 9.01 11.32
C PRO A 46 2.20 9.09 11.24
N SER A 47 2.79 8.60 10.14
CA SER A 47 4.19 8.78 9.81
C SER A 47 4.36 8.91 8.31
N THR A 48 5.09 9.94 7.88
CA THR A 48 5.39 10.22 6.48
C THR A 48 6.54 9.37 5.94
N THR A 49 7.31 8.72 6.82
CA THR A 49 8.50 7.93 6.45
C THR A 49 8.24 6.42 6.45
N ALA A 50 7.19 5.97 7.14
CA ALA A 50 6.87 4.54 7.29
C ALA A 50 6.41 3.85 6.00
N VAL A 51 5.65 4.56 5.15
CA VAL A 51 5.13 4.02 3.88
C VAL A 51 5.57 4.93 2.74
N LYS A 52 6.35 4.39 1.79
CA LYS A 52 6.96 5.18 0.70
C LYS A 52 6.12 5.11 -0.57
N GLU A 53 6.23 6.10 -1.45
CA GLU A 53 5.68 6.00 -2.81
C GLU A 53 6.64 5.20 -3.70
N CYS A 54 6.14 4.16 -4.37
CA CYS A 54 6.91 3.37 -5.33
C CYS A 54 5.98 2.66 -6.31
N ASP A 55 6.38 2.59 -7.59
CA ASP A 55 5.73 1.74 -8.58
C ASP A 55 6.23 0.30 -8.44
N VAL A 56 5.60 -0.46 -7.55
CA VAL A 56 6.01 -1.85 -7.25
C VAL A 56 5.86 -2.80 -8.46
N TYR A 57 5.05 -2.43 -9.45
CA TYR A 57 4.88 -3.15 -10.70
C TYR A 57 5.83 -2.67 -11.81
N GLY A 58 6.58 -1.58 -11.57
CA GLY A 58 7.54 -0.99 -12.51
C GLY A 58 8.89 -1.70 -12.52
N ASP A 59 9.98 -0.91 -12.57
CA ASP A 59 11.34 -1.47 -12.50
C ASP A 59 11.62 -2.00 -11.09
N SER A 60 11.86 -3.31 -11.01
CA SER A 60 12.19 -3.98 -9.76
C SER A 60 13.43 -3.42 -9.03
N ARG A 61 14.33 -2.73 -9.73
CA ARG A 61 15.52 -2.11 -9.12
C ARG A 61 15.17 -1.07 -8.07
N GLU A 62 14.04 -0.37 -8.22
CA GLU A 62 13.63 0.69 -7.29
C GLU A 62 13.35 0.13 -5.89
N TRP A 63 12.39 -0.80 -5.77
CA TRP A 63 12.02 -1.36 -4.48
C TRP A 63 13.05 -2.36 -3.94
N LYS A 64 13.78 -3.08 -4.81
CA LYS A 64 14.89 -3.95 -4.35
C LYS A 64 16.02 -3.14 -3.72
N GLY A 65 16.41 -2.02 -4.33
CA GLY A 65 17.44 -1.15 -3.76
C GLY A 65 17.03 -0.59 -2.39
N LEU A 66 15.74 -0.38 -2.15
CA LEU A 66 15.23 0.04 -0.83
C LEU A 66 15.35 -1.07 0.22
N PHE A 67 15.10 -2.33 -0.12
CA PHE A 67 15.34 -3.46 0.79
C PHE A 67 16.81 -3.57 1.17
N GLU A 68 17.72 -3.46 0.20
CA GLU A 68 19.16 -3.52 0.44
C GLU A 68 19.66 -2.36 1.32
N ALA A 69 19.12 -1.15 1.10
CA ALA A 69 19.53 0.04 1.84
C ALA A 69 19.00 0.09 3.28
N LEU A 70 17.76 -0.35 3.51
CA LEU A 70 17.10 -0.25 4.81
C LEU A 70 17.38 -1.44 5.72
N GLN A 71 17.81 -2.59 5.16
CA GLN A 71 18.03 -3.83 5.90
C GLN A 71 16.80 -4.25 6.74
N GLU A 72 15.61 -3.96 6.24
CA GLU A 72 14.33 -4.32 6.85
C GLU A 72 13.77 -5.59 6.18
N ASP A 73 13.11 -6.43 6.97
CA ASP A 73 12.51 -7.68 6.48
C ASP A 73 11.19 -7.43 5.72
N THR A 74 10.58 -6.26 5.90
CA THR A 74 9.28 -5.91 5.31
C THR A 74 9.24 -4.41 5.03
N LEU A 75 8.77 -4.06 3.83
CA LEU A 75 8.57 -2.68 3.40
C LEU A 75 7.14 -2.46 2.93
N TYR A 76 6.64 -1.26 3.15
CA TYR A 76 5.30 -0.85 2.79
C TYR A 76 5.35 0.28 1.75
N PHE A 77 4.53 0.15 0.71
CA PHE A 77 4.51 1.10 -0.40
C PHE A 77 3.10 1.55 -0.75
N PHE A 78 2.95 2.84 -1.03
CA PHE A 78 1.85 3.34 -1.84
C PHE A 78 2.20 3.18 -3.30
N THR A 79 1.33 2.51 -4.04
CA THR A 79 1.48 2.32 -5.48
C THR A 79 0.22 2.73 -6.21
N ARG A 80 0.39 3.31 -7.40
CA ARG A 80 -0.75 3.63 -8.27
C ARG A 80 -1.11 2.38 -9.06
N LEU A 81 -2.36 1.93 -8.91
CA LEU A 81 -2.84 0.78 -9.67
C LEU A 81 -3.04 1.16 -11.13
N LYS A 82 -2.40 0.41 -12.04
CA LYS A 82 -2.58 0.55 -13.49
C LYS A 82 -3.56 -0.51 -13.96
N LYS A 83 -4.56 -0.12 -14.74
CA LYS A 83 -5.46 -1.10 -15.37
C LYS A 83 -4.79 -1.71 -16.59
N LYS A 84 -5.02 -3.00 -16.84
CA LYS A 84 -4.54 -3.69 -18.05
C LYS A 84 -5.18 -3.11 -19.32
N THR A 85 -6.43 -2.68 -19.22
CA THR A 85 -7.20 -2.06 -20.30
C THR A 85 -7.96 -0.84 -19.77
N GLU A 86 -8.28 0.14 -20.62
CA GLU A 86 -8.87 1.43 -20.24
C GLU A 86 -10.12 1.29 -19.34
N ASN A 87 -11.04 0.40 -19.74
CA ASN A 87 -12.29 0.14 -19.02
C ASN A 87 -12.26 -1.15 -18.18
N GLY A 88 -11.12 -1.85 -18.16
CA GLY A 88 -10.98 -3.11 -17.44
C GLY A 88 -11.02 -2.94 -15.92
N LYS A 89 -11.45 -3.99 -15.24
CA LYS A 89 -11.33 -4.11 -13.77
C LYS A 89 -9.98 -4.68 -13.34
N ARG A 90 -9.27 -5.32 -14.27
CA ARG A 90 -8.03 -6.05 -14.02
C ARG A 90 -6.86 -5.08 -13.90
N ILE A 91 -6.08 -5.24 -12.82
CA ILE A 91 -4.84 -4.49 -12.61
C ILE A 91 -3.71 -5.19 -13.37
N ASP A 92 -2.89 -4.39 -14.03
CA ASP A 92 -1.66 -4.86 -14.64
C ASP A 92 -0.63 -5.19 -13.55
N ARG A 93 -0.20 -6.44 -13.56
CA ARG A 93 0.73 -7.04 -12.61
C ARG A 93 2.02 -7.49 -13.29
N VAL A 94 2.19 -7.15 -14.58
CA VAL A 94 3.39 -7.45 -15.37
C VAL A 94 4.48 -6.44 -15.02
N THR A 95 5.70 -6.93 -14.85
CA THR A 95 6.91 -6.12 -14.67
C THR A 95 7.91 -6.44 -15.77
N ASN A 96 8.98 -5.66 -15.87
CA ASN A 96 10.07 -5.92 -16.83
C ASN A 96 10.73 -7.29 -16.64
N SER A 97 10.61 -7.90 -15.45
CA SER A 97 11.31 -9.14 -15.08
C SER A 97 10.37 -10.31 -14.76
N GLY A 98 9.05 -10.15 -14.92
CA GLY A 98 8.10 -11.24 -14.66
C GLY A 98 6.67 -10.76 -14.45
N THR A 99 5.86 -11.56 -13.75
CA THR A 99 4.46 -11.22 -13.45
C THR A 99 4.15 -11.59 -12.00
N TRP A 100 3.51 -10.68 -11.27
CA TRP A 100 3.05 -10.95 -9.91
C TRP A 100 1.82 -11.85 -9.94
N LYS A 101 1.89 -13.00 -9.26
CA LYS A 101 0.77 -13.94 -9.10
C LYS A 101 0.26 -13.94 -7.67
N GLY A 102 -1.05 -13.76 -7.50
CA GLY A 102 -1.68 -13.84 -6.19
C GLY A 102 -1.58 -15.25 -5.62
N GLN A 103 -1.10 -15.38 -4.38
CA GLN A 103 -1.12 -16.65 -3.66
C GLN A 103 -2.38 -16.71 -2.79
N ILE A 104 -3.45 -17.33 -3.30
CA ILE A 104 -4.64 -17.60 -2.49
C ILE A 104 -4.40 -18.89 -1.69
N LYS A 105 -4.48 -18.82 -0.36
CA LYS A 105 -4.48 -20.01 0.49
C LYS A 105 -5.79 -20.77 0.25
N LYS A 106 -5.73 -21.91 -0.44
CA LYS A 106 -6.92 -22.77 -0.67
C LYS A 106 -7.54 -23.15 0.68
N MET A 107 -8.64 -22.51 1.05
CA MET A 107 -9.47 -22.98 2.17
C MET A 107 -10.06 -24.32 1.75
N LYS A 108 -9.79 -25.39 2.52
CA LYS A 108 -10.38 -26.72 2.26
C LYS A 108 -11.90 -26.59 2.36
N ARG A 109 -12.57 -26.79 1.22
CA ARG A 109 -14.02 -26.70 1.10
C ARG A 109 -14.67 -27.75 1.99
N GLY A 110 -15.47 -27.33 2.97
CA GLY A 110 -16.41 -28.22 3.66
C GLY A 110 -17.39 -28.81 2.66
N LYS A 111 -17.71 -30.09 2.78
CA LYS A 111 -18.78 -30.76 2.04
C LYS A 111 -20.11 -30.14 2.47
N ASN A 112 -20.53 -29.03 1.86
CA ASN A 112 -21.92 -28.60 1.67
C ASN A 112 -21.90 -27.28 0.87
N GLY A 113 -22.39 -27.34 -0.36
CA GLY A 113 -22.14 -26.37 -1.43
C GLY A 113 -22.73 -24.97 -1.19
N ARG A 114 -21.92 -23.97 -1.52
CA ARG A 114 -22.17 -22.98 -2.60
C ARG A 114 -20.81 -22.70 -3.23
N ALA A 115 -20.74 -22.71 -4.56
CA ALA A 115 -19.49 -22.47 -5.28
C ALA A 115 -19.01 -21.06 -4.96
N ALA A 116 -17.88 -20.94 -4.26
CA ALA A 116 -17.11 -19.71 -4.26
C ALA A 116 -16.62 -19.53 -5.70
N THR A 117 -16.96 -18.41 -6.33
CA THR A 117 -16.44 -18.03 -7.63
C THR A 117 -14.93 -18.06 -7.54
N ASP A 118 -14.33 -19.01 -8.25
CA ASP A 118 -12.90 -19.16 -8.42
C ASP A 118 -12.46 -17.93 -9.24
N TYR A 119 -12.09 -16.84 -8.57
CA TYR A 119 -11.43 -15.72 -9.22
C TYR A 119 -10.00 -16.14 -9.56
N ASN A 120 -9.88 -17.10 -10.48
CA ASN A 120 -8.70 -17.21 -11.31
C ASN A 120 -8.77 -16.02 -12.24
N ASP A 121 -8.14 -14.93 -11.82
CA ASP A 121 -8.03 -13.75 -12.64
C ASP A 121 -7.42 -14.10 -14.01
N ASP A 122 -6.63 -15.15 -14.17
CA ASP A 122 -5.82 -15.31 -15.38
C ASP A 122 -6.58 -15.80 -16.63
N ASP A 123 -7.87 -16.16 -16.52
CA ASP A 123 -8.63 -16.71 -17.65
C ASP A 123 -9.81 -15.83 -18.08
N GLU A 124 -9.80 -15.49 -19.37
CA GLU A 124 -10.83 -14.81 -20.18
C GLU A 124 -11.00 -13.28 -19.99
N ASP A 125 -10.23 -12.53 -20.78
CA ASP A 125 -10.73 -11.42 -21.61
C ASP A 125 -9.70 -11.23 -22.73
N ASN A 126 -9.98 -11.84 -23.89
CA ASN A 126 -9.31 -11.60 -25.17
C ASN A 126 -9.91 -10.35 -25.83
#